data_AF-A0A537Y3K7-F1
#
_entry.id   AF-A0A537Y3K7-F1
#
_cell.length_a   1.000
_cell.length_b   1.000
_cell.length_c   1.000
_cell.angle_alpha   90.00
_cell.angle_beta   90.00
_cell.angle_gamma   90.00
#
_symmetry.space_group_name_H-M   'P 1'
#
loop_
_entity.id
_entity.type
_entity.pdbx_description
1 polymer ?
#
loop_
_entity_poly.entity_id
_entity_poly.type
_entity_poly.pdbx_seq_one_letter_code
_entity_poly.pdbx_strand_id
1 'polypeptide(L)'
;MPSLTRPQKITFAEMREMGVRGVLVYCSDYHCSHSIAISAEQWADDVRLSDLEPRLVCQACGKRGADVRPDFHWNKPPVAAMGYR
;
A
#
# COMPACT_ATOMS: atom_id res chain seq x y z
N MET A 1 -11.30 19.71 -15.32
CA MET A 1 -10.27 19.47 -14.27
C MET A 1 -9.38 18.37 -14.80
N PRO A 2 -8.05 18.54 -14.91
CA PRO A 2 -7.21 17.44 -15.33
C PRO A 2 -7.41 16.31 -14.32
N SER A 3 -7.81 15.14 -14.80
CA SER A 3 -7.71 13.92 -14.03
C SER A 3 -6.25 13.82 -13.60
N LEU A 4 -5.96 13.94 -12.30
CA LEU A 4 -4.64 13.62 -11.76
C LEU A 4 -4.47 12.12 -11.99
N THR A 5 -3.92 11.75 -13.16
CA THR A 5 -3.64 10.37 -13.49
C THR A 5 -2.66 9.90 -12.44
N ARG A 6 -3.09 8.93 -11.63
CA ARG A 6 -2.27 8.40 -10.57
C ARG A 6 -0.97 7.86 -11.18
N PRO A 7 0.21 8.22 -10.64
CA PRO A 7 1.47 7.69 -11.15
C PRO A 7 1.42 6.16 -11.18
N GLN A 8 1.87 5.56 -12.29
CA GLN A 8 2.06 4.10 -12.33
C GLN A 8 3.18 3.73 -11.38
N LYS A 9 2.93 2.73 -10.55
CA LYS A 9 3.90 2.21 -9.58
C LYS A 9 4.47 0.89 -10.06
N ILE A 10 5.57 0.48 -9.42
CA ILE A 10 6.23 -0.79 -9.67
C ILE A 10 5.28 -1.99 -9.54
N THR A 11 5.67 -3.06 -10.19
CA THR A 11 5.12 -4.42 -10.06
C THR A 11 5.52 -5.06 -8.73
N PHE A 12 4.80 -6.11 -8.33
CA PHE A 12 5.23 -6.92 -7.18
C PHE A 12 6.52 -7.69 -7.47
N ALA A 13 6.82 -8.06 -8.73
CA ALA A 13 8.12 -8.61 -9.11
C ALA A 13 9.27 -7.66 -8.74
N GLU A 14 9.24 -6.42 -9.24
CA GLU A 14 10.25 -5.39 -8.94
C GLU A 14 10.36 -5.14 -7.42
N MET A 15 9.23 -5.11 -6.71
CA MET A 15 9.22 -4.98 -5.25
C MET A 15 9.95 -6.16 -4.57
N ARG A 16 9.73 -7.37 -5.06
CA ARG A 16 10.32 -8.60 -4.52
C ARG A 16 11.80 -8.72 -4.83
N GLU A 17 12.25 -8.25 -6.00
CA GLU A 17 13.66 -8.16 -6.37
C GLU A 17 14.43 -7.24 -5.41
N MET A 18 13.79 -6.19 -4.88
CA MET A 18 14.35 -5.34 -3.82
C MET A 18 14.34 -6.00 -2.42
N GLY A 19 13.92 -7.25 -2.31
CA GLY A 19 13.81 -7.96 -1.02
C GLY A 19 12.64 -7.52 -0.14
N VAL A 20 11.70 -6.72 -0.67
CA VAL A 20 10.51 -6.27 0.05
C VAL A 20 9.37 -7.26 -0.18
N ARG A 21 8.65 -7.59 0.89
CA ARG A 21 7.55 -8.58 0.89
C ARG A 21 6.26 -8.07 1.54
N GLY A 22 6.28 -6.87 2.12
CA GLY A 22 5.12 -6.22 2.71
C GLY A 22 4.77 -4.92 2.00
N VAL A 23 3.52 -4.49 2.16
CA VAL A 23 3.05 -3.18 1.69
C VAL A 23 2.33 -2.43 2.81
N LEU A 24 2.51 -1.11 2.82
CA LEU A 24 1.71 -0.17 3.59
C LEU A 24 0.59 0.36 2.71
N VAL A 25 -0.64 0.31 3.23
CA VAL A 25 -1.84 0.78 2.56
C VAL A 25 -2.41 1.94 3.37
N TYR A 26 -2.40 3.14 2.79
CA TYR A 26 -2.97 4.34 3.40
C TYR A 26 -4.34 4.65 2.79
N CYS A 27 -5.30 5.05 3.61
CA CYS A 27 -6.55 5.62 3.10
C CYS A 27 -6.27 6.84 2.21
N SER A 28 -6.95 6.94 1.06
CA SER A 28 -6.82 8.10 0.17
C SER A 28 -7.34 9.41 0.76
N ASP A 29 -8.16 9.33 1.80
CA ASP A 29 -8.57 10.50 2.58
C ASP A 29 -7.59 10.74 3.72
N TYR A 30 -6.76 11.78 3.59
CA TYR A 30 -5.75 12.13 4.58
C TYR A 30 -6.35 12.47 5.95
N HIS A 31 -7.61 12.92 6.01
CA HIS A 31 -8.29 13.16 7.29
C HIS A 31 -8.56 11.86 8.05
N CYS A 32 -8.71 10.73 7.36
CA CYS A 32 -8.97 9.45 7.98
C CYS A 32 -7.77 8.92 8.76
N SER A 33 -6.53 9.26 8.35
CA SER A 33 -5.27 8.80 8.95
C SER A 33 -5.13 7.28 9.13
N HIS A 34 -6.01 6.48 8.52
CA HIS A 34 -6.01 5.03 8.67
C HIS A 34 -5.03 4.39 7.69
N SER A 35 -4.21 3.49 8.20
CA SER A 35 -3.26 2.72 7.41
C SER A 35 -3.04 1.34 7.98
N ILE A 36 -2.79 0.36 7.13
CA ILE A 36 -2.45 -1.00 7.53
C ILE A 36 -1.17 -1.46 6.84
N ALA A 37 -0.44 -2.34 7.51
CA ALA A 37 0.65 -3.11 6.92
C ALA A 37 0.15 -4.52 6.64
N ILE A 38 0.35 -5.02 5.41
CA ILE A 38 -0.08 -6.37 5.03
C ILE A 38 0.99 -7.05 4.19
N SER A 39 1.03 -8.39 4.27
CA SER A 39 1.85 -9.20 3.36
C SER A 39 1.45 -8.90 1.92
N ALA A 40 2.42 -9.03 1.02
CA ALA A 40 2.21 -8.91 -0.41
C ALA A 40 2.25 -10.24 -1.16
N GLU A 41 2.39 -11.36 -0.47
CA GLU A 41 2.54 -12.69 -1.08
C GLU A 41 1.29 -13.16 -1.84
N GLN A 42 0.13 -12.60 -1.54
CA GLN A 42 -1.14 -12.91 -2.19
C GLN A 42 -1.28 -12.35 -3.61
N TRP A 43 -0.42 -11.42 -4.05
CA TRP A 43 -0.51 -10.82 -5.38
C TRP A 43 0.52 -11.40 -6.35
N ALA A 44 0.10 -11.66 -7.59
CA ALA A 44 0.99 -12.12 -8.64
C ALA A 44 2.05 -11.06 -9.00
N ASP A 45 3.17 -11.54 -9.56
CA ASP A 45 4.34 -10.74 -9.89
C ASP A 45 4.07 -9.60 -10.88
N ASP A 46 3.13 -9.80 -11.81
CA ASP A 46 2.76 -8.85 -12.86
C ASP A 46 1.83 -7.72 -12.37
N VAL A 47 1.23 -7.87 -11.20
CA VAL A 47 0.33 -6.88 -10.62
C VAL A 47 1.15 -5.68 -10.15
N ARG A 48 0.69 -4.45 -10.48
CA ARG A 48 1.30 -3.22 -9.97
C ARG A 48 0.66 -2.78 -8.68
N LEU A 49 1.44 -2.10 -7.83
CA LEU A 49 0.88 -1.45 -6.64
C LEU A 49 -0.25 -0.48 -7.02
N SER A 50 -0.11 0.25 -8.12
CA SER A 50 -1.12 1.18 -8.62
C SER A 50 -2.42 0.52 -9.11
N ASP A 51 -2.37 -0.77 -9.46
CA ASP A 51 -3.57 -1.51 -9.88
C ASP A 51 -4.50 -1.80 -8.68
N LEU A 52 -3.93 -1.85 -7.47
CA LEU A 52 -4.66 -2.08 -6.22
C LEU A 52 -5.31 -0.79 -5.69
N GLU A 53 -4.64 0.34 -5.86
CA GLU A 53 -5.05 1.63 -5.30
C GLU A 53 -6.53 2.01 -5.52
N PRO A 54 -7.13 1.89 -6.73
CA PRO A 54 -8.55 2.20 -6.95
C PRO A 54 -9.51 1.09 -6.50
N ARG A 55 -9.01 -0.09 -6.12
CA ARG A 55 -9.81 -1.27 -5.73
C ARG A 55 -10.04 -1.36 -4.23
N LEU A 56 -9.21 -0.68 -3.45
CA LEU A 56 -9.28 -0.71 -1.99
C LEU A 56 -10.33 0.28 -1.45
N VAL A 57 -11.01 -0.12 -0.39
CA VAL A 57 -11.99 0.69 0.34
C VAL A 57 -11.58 0.73 1.80
N CYS A 58 -11.48 1.94 2.36
CA CYS A 58 -11.18 2.12 3.78
C CYS A 58 -12.37 1.65 4.62
N GLN A 59 -12.15 0.69 5.52
CA GLN A 59 -13.20 0.22 6.42
C GLN A 59 -13.57 1.25 7.51
N ALA A 60 -12.66 2.17 7.84
CA ALA A 60 -12.91 3.19 8.84
C ALA A 60 -13.82 4.34 8.34
N CYS A 61 -13.62 4.81 7.11
CA CYS A 61 -14.39 5.94 6.57
C CYS A 61 -15.21 5.64 5.31
N GLY A 62 -15.13 4.42 4.76
CA GLY A 62 -15.85 4.01 3.55
C GLY A 62 -15.29 4.58 2.23
N LYS A 63 -14.22 5.38 2.27
CA LYS A 63 -13.63 5.99 1.07
C LYS A 63 -12.99 4.92 0.18
N ARG A 64 -13.35 4.93 -1.10
CA ARG A 64 -12.68 4.16 -2.15
C ARG A 64 -11.39 4.86 -2.58
N GLY A 65 -10.31 4.09 -2.69
CA GLY A 65 -9.00 4.58 -3.01
C GLY A 65 -8.04 4.44 -1.84
N ALA A 66 -6.84 3.96 -2.13
CA ALA A 66 -5.71 3.93 -1.19
C ALA A 66 -4.43 4.44 -1.85
N ASP A 67 -3.42 4.76 -1.05
CA ASP A 67 -2.03 4.93 -1.47
C ASP A 67 -1.23 3.71 -1.00
N VAL A 68 -0.74 2.91 -1.95
CA VAL A 68 -0.03 1.64 -1.66
C VAL A 68 1.47 1.84 -1.83
N ARG A 69 2.26 1.50 -0.81
CA ARG A 69 3.72 1.68 -0.78
C ARG A 69 4.44 0.41 -0.34
N PRO A 70 5.65 0.12 -0.86
CA PRO A 70 6.49 -0.94 -0.31
C PRO A 70 6.81 -0.67 1.16
N ASP A 71 6.70 -1.71 2.00
CA ASP A 71 7.12 -1.65 3.40
C ASP A 71 8.57 -2.15 3.55
N PHE A 72 9.52 -1.22 3.55
CA PHE A 72 10.94 -1.53 3.75
C PHE A 72 11.30 -2.01 5.17
N HIS A 73 10.36 -1.94 6.12
CA HIS A 73 10.53 -2.42 7.49
C HIS A 73 9.83 -3.76 7.74
N TRP A 74 9.17 -4.34 6.73
CA TRP A 74 8.41 -5.60 6.84
C TRP A 74 9.16 -6.74 7.56
N ASN A 75 10.45 -6.91 7.28
CA ASN A 75 11.28 -7.98 7.84
C ASN A 75 12.03 -7.57 9.12
N LYS A 76 11.85 -6.34 9.62
CA LYS A 76 12.51 -5.86 10.83
C LYS A 76 11.54 -6.05 12.00
N PRO A 77 12.04 -6.43 13.19
CA PRO A 77 11.20 -6.37 14.38
C PRO A 77 10.60 -4.96 14.49
N PRO A 78 9.30 -4.84 14.82
CA PRO A 78 8.65 -3.55 14.90
C PRO A 78 9.48 -2.67 15.82
N VAL A 79 10.01 -1.59 15.28
CA VAL A 79 10.60 -0.53 16.10
C VAL A 79 9.48 -0.11 17.04
N ALA A 80 9.74 -0.10 18.35
CA ALA A 80 8.79 0.37 19.36
C ALA A 80 8.57 1.88 19.20
N ALA A 81 7.91 2.28 18.11
CA ALA A 81 7.51 3.63 17.78
C ALA A 81 6.41 3.57 16.71
N MET A 82 5.21 3.98 17.13
CA MET A 82 4.02 4.31 16.33
C MET A 82 3.27 3.14 15.69
N GLY A 83 2.25 2.67 16.40
CA GLY A 83 1.41 1.54 16.02
C GLY A 83 0.71 1.70 14.69
N TYR A 84 0.78 0.64 13.88
CA TYR A 84 -0.23 0.35 12.86
C TYR A 84 -1.35 -0.42 13.57
N ARG A 85 -2.40 0.30 13.96
CA ARG A 85 -3.65 -0.28 14.47
C ARG A 85 -4.59 -0.58 13.32
#